data_AF-A0A951VGC4-F1
#
_entry.id   AF-A0A951VGC4-F1
#
_cell.length_a   1.000
_cell.length_b   1.000
_cell.length_c   1.000
_cell.angle_alpha   90.00
_cell.angle_beta   90.00
_cell.angle_gamma   90.00
#
_symmetry.space_group_name_H-M   'P 1'
#
loop_
_entity.id
_entity.type
_entity.pdbx_description
1 polymer ?
#
loop_
_entity_poly.entity_id
_entity_poly.type
_entity_poly.pdbx_seq_one_letter_code
_entity_poly.pdbx_strand_id
1 'polypeptide(L)'
;MWEVKDNSLYRRFQFRDFIDAFTFMTSVAFRAEKMGHHPLWTNQYNVVEIWLTTHDEGDIVTEKDRKLSEVIDKVYQALKVS
;
A
#
# COMPACT_ATOMS: atom_id res chain seq x y z
N MET A 1 7.66 -0.91 -8.74
CA MET A 1 7.97 0.45 -8.25
C MET A 1 6.64 1.20 -8.13
N TRP A 2 6.55 2.27 -7.35
CA TRP A 2 5.34 3.09 -7.32
C TRP A 2 5.29 4.00 -8.55
N GLU A 3 4.12 4.09 -9.18
CA GLU A 3 3.87 4.93 -10.34
C GLU A 3 2.94 6.07 -9.95
N VAL A 4 3.15 7.27 -10.50
CA VAL A 4 2.18 8.36 -10.34
C VAL A 4 1.17 8.24 -11.48
N LYS A 5 -0.10 8.02 -11.15
CA LYS A 5 -1.21 7.92 -12.12
C LYS A 5 -2.44 8.62 -11.54
N ASP A 6 -3.07 9.48 -12.33
CA ASP A 6 -4.31 10.18 -11.97
C ASP A 6 -4.23 10.81 -10.55
N ASN A 7 -3.18 11.60 -10.31
CA ASN A 7 -2.87 12.23 -9.01
C ASN A 7 -2.70 11.30 -7.81
N SER A 8 -2.53 9.99 -8.04
CA SER A 8 -2.32 8.98 -7.02
C SER A 8 -0.98 8.27 -7.18
N LEU A 9 -0.38 7.79 -6.08
CA LEU A 9 0.64 6.76 -6.17
C LEU A 9 -0.05 5.40 -6.33
N TYR A 10 0.32 4.65 -7.35
CA TYR A 10 -0.22 3.32 -7.62
C TYR A 10 0.87 2.26 -7.58
N ARG A 11 0.54 1.08 -7.04
CA ARG A 11 1.36 -0.11 -7.17
C ARG A 11 0.56 -1.40 -7.05
N ARG A 12 0.93 -2.38 -7.89
CA ARG A 12 0.45 -3.77 -7.83
C ARG A 12 1.46 -4.67 -7.15
N PHE A 13 0.98 -5.48 -6.20
CA PHE A 13 1.72 -6.50 -5.49
C PHE A 13 1.15 -7.88 -5.79
N GLN A 14 2.02 -8.87 -6.01
CA GLN A 14 1.63 -10.25 -6.24
C GLN A 14 2.37 -11.19 -5.26
N PHE A 15 1.60 -12.11 -4.70
CA PHE A 15 1.98 -13.05 -3.65
C PHE A 15 1.84 -14.50 -4.14
N ARG A 16 2.29 -15.48 -3.34
CA ARG A 16 2.14 -16.90 -3.68
C ARG A 16 0.68 -17.32 -3.61
N ASP A 17 -0.01 -16.92 -2.55
CA ASP A 17 -1.37 -17.33 -2.25
C ASP A 17 -2.14 -16.20 -1.52
N PHE A 18 -3.38 -16.48 -1.14
CA PHE A 18 -4.25 -15.54 -0.44
C PHE A 18 -3.78 -15.24 0.99
N ILE A 19 -3.18 -16.21 1.67
CA ILE A 19 -2.75 -16.02 3.07
C ILE A 19 -1.60 -15.02 3.11
N ASP A 20 -0.61 -15.18 2.23
CA ASP A 20 0.51 -14.24 2.11
C ASP A 20 0.02 -12.81 1.78
N ALA A 21 -0.94 -12.67 0.87
CA ALA A 21 -1.55 -11.39 0.52
C ALA A 21 -2.27 -10.76 1.72
N PHE A 22 -3.05 -11.53 2.47
CA PHE A 22 -3.80 -11.02 3.61
C PHE A 22 -2.91 -10.73 4.83
N THR A 23 -1.81 -11.47 5.01
CA THR A 23 -0.77 -11.16 6.02
C THR A 23 -0.06 -9.84 5.69
N PHE A 24 0.25 -9.61 4.41
CA PHE A 24 0.75 -8.32 3.94
C PHE A 24 -0.23 -7.18 4.23
N MET A 25 -1.50 -7.35 3.83
CA MET A 25 -2.55 -6.35 4.06
C MET A 25 -2.73 -6.04 5.55
N THR A 26 -2.82 -7.07 6.40
CA THR A 26 -2.94 -6.93 7.86
C THR A 26 -1.76 -6.13 8.43
N SER A 27 -0.54 -6.44 7.96
CA SER A 27 0.64 -5.69 8.37
C SER A 27 0.54 -4.22 7.95
N VAL A 28 0.20 -3.93 6.69
CA VAL A 28 0.01 -2.56 6.20
C VAL A 28 -1.04 -1.80 7.01
N ALA A 29 -2.17 -2.43 7.32
CA ALA A 29 -3.26 -1.81 8.10
C ALA A 29 -2.78 -1.27 9.46
N PHE A 30 -1.99 -2.03 10.21
CA PHE A 30 -1.42 -1.54 11.48
C PHE A 30 -0.51 -0.32 11.32
N ARG A 31 0.25 -0.22 10.23
CA ARG A 31 1.14 0.93 9.99
C ARG A 31 0.35 2.14 9.50
N ALA A 32 -0.60 1.92 8.58
CA ALA A 32 -1.51 2.95 8.08
C ALA A 32 -2.29 3.61 9.23
N GLU A 33 -2.87 2.81 10.13
CA GLU A 33 -3.58 3.31 11.30
C GLU A 33 -2.67 4.14 12.23
N LYS A 34 -1.47 3.64 12.52
CA LYS A 34 -0.49 4.38 13.33
C LYS A 34 -0.08 5.70 12.69
N MET A 35 -0.08 5.79 11.36
CA MET A 35 0.24 7.00 10.61
C MET A 35 -0.95 7.96 10.46
N GLY A 36 -2.18 7.52 10.78
CA GLY A 36 -3.40 8.26 10.49
C GLY A 36 -3.57 8.55 9.00
N HIS A 37 -3.10 7.63 8.15
CA HIS A 37 -3.15 7.77 6.69
C HIS A 37 -3.42 6.40 6.07
N HIS A 38 -4.53 6.28 5.34
CA HIS A 38 -5.06 4.98 4.90
C HIS A 38 -4.96 4.82 3.38
N PRO A 39 -4.59 3.63 2.88
CA PRO A 39 -4.60 3.36 1.45
C PRO A 39 -6.02 3.12 0.94
N LEU A 40 -6.24 3.43 -0.35
CA LEU A 40 -7.25 2.73 -1.14
C LEU A 40 -6.61 1.45 -1.68
N TRP A 41 -7.30 0.32 -1.58
CA TRP A 41 -6.80 -0.94 -2.15
C TRP A 41 -7.89 -1.85 -2.69
N THR A 42 -7.49 -2.78 -3.54
CA THR A 42 -8.29 -3.97 -3.89
C THR A 42 -7.46 -5.22 -3.61
N ASN A 43 -8.14 -6.32 -3.29
CA ASN A 43 -7.50 -7.62 -3.16
C ASN A 43 -8.28 -8.67 -3.96
N GLN A 44 -7.58 -9.32 -4.88
CA GLN A 44 -8.10 -10.43 -5.69
C GLN A 44 -7.16 -11.62 -5.51
N TYR A 45 -7.54 -12.57 -4.65
CA TYR A 45 -6.73 -13.73 -4.29
C TYR A 45 -5.30 -13.31 -3.85
N ASN A 46 -4.29 -13.63 -4.64
CA ASN A 46 -2.88 -13.35 -4.36
C ASN A 46 -2.40 -12.00 -4.92
N VAL A 47 -3.30 -11.13 -5.37
CA VAL A 47 -2.98 -9.82 -5.92
C VAL A 47 -3.56 -8.73 -5.01
N VAL A 48 -2.74 -7.74 -4.68
CA VAL A 48 -3.16 -6.53 -3.95
C VAL A 48 -2.74 -5.32 -4.77
N GLU A 49 -3.67 -4.46 -5.13
CA GLU A 49 -3.40 -3.19 -5.78
C GLU A 49 -3.67 -2.07 -4.80
N ILE A 50 -2.77 -1.08 -4.76
CA ILE A 50 -2.83 0.02 -3.79
C ILE A 50 -2.73 1.36 -4.53
N TRP A 51 -3.58 2.29 -4.13
CA TRP A 51 -3.57 3.70 -4.49
C TRP A 51 -3.42 4.55 -3.23
N LEU A 52 -2.53 5.55 -3.27
CA LEU A 52 -2.33 6.49 -2.18
C LEU A 52 -2.54 7.93 -2.68
N THR A 53 -3.42 8.64 -1.99
CA THR A 53 -3.68 10.07 -2.11
C THR A 53 -3.99 10.65 -0.73
N THR A 54 -3.84 11.97 -0.61
CA THR A 54 -4.28 12.68 0.58
C THR A 54 -5.62 13.37 0.29
N HIS A 55 -6.70 12.81 0.82
CA HIS A 55 -8.08 13.29 0.59
C HIS A 55 -8.28 14.76 0.96
N ASP A 56 -7.84 15.16 2.15
CA ASP A 56 -8.04 16.53 2.67
C ASP A 56 -7.24 17.60 1.91
N GLU A 57 -6.31 17.19 1.05
CA GLU A 57 -5.49 18.08 0.20
C GLU A 57 -6.00 18.09 -1.25
N GLY A 58 -7.25 17.66 -1.49
CA GLY A 58 -7.87 17.64 -2.81
C GLY A 58 -7.47 16.43 -3.66
N ASP A 59 -7.28 15.27 -3.03
CA ASP A 59 -6.91 14.01 -3.68
C ASP A 59 -5.62 14.08 -4.51
N ILE A 60 -4.59 14.72 -3.95
CA ILE A 60 -3.25 14.83 -4.55
C ILE A 60 -2.23 13.96 -3.81
N VAL A 61 -1.15 13.59 -4.51
CA VAL A 61 0.02 12.97 -3.87
C VAL A 61 0.75 13.99 -3.00
N THR A 62 0.87 13.67 -1.72
CA THR A 62 1.66 14.43 -0.75
C THR A 62 2.81 13.60 -0.18
N GLU A 63 3.54 14.19 0.76
CA GLU A 63 4.58 13.50 1.52
C GLU A 63 4.01 12.38 2.41
N LYS A 64 2.75 12.45 2.84
CA LYS A 64 2.11 11.35 3.59
C LYS A 64 2.02 10.09 2.74
N ASP A 65 1.64 10.25 1.47
CA ASP A 65 1.55 9.16 0.50
C ASP A 65 2.92 8.54 0.24
N ARG A 66 3.95 9.38 0.05
CA ARG A 66 5.33 8.91 -0.15
C ARG A 66 5.83 8.12 1.06
N LYS A 67 5.64 8.62 2.28
CA LYS A 67 6.02 7.93 3.51
C LYS A 67 5.28 6.59 3.67
N LEU A 68 3.98 6.56 3.42
CA LEU A 68 3.22 5.31 3.52
C LEU A 68 3.67 4.31 2.44
N SER A 69 3.97 4.78 1.24
CA SER A 69 4.50 3.94 0.15
C SER A 69 5.82 3.24 0.52
N GLU A 70 6.73 3.95 1.20
CA GLU A 70 8.00 3.39 1.68
C GLU A 70 7.78 2.34 2.78
N VAL A 71 6.84 2.59 3.68
CA VAL A 71 6.49 1.65 4.75
C VAL A 71 5.88 0.38 4.16
N ILE A 72 4.97 0.52 3.19
CA ILE A 72 4.37 -0.61 2.47
C ILE A 72 5.47 -1.43 1.76
N ASP A 73 6.42 -0.76 1.11
CA ASP A 73 7.55 -1.43 0.46
C ASP A 73 8.40 -2.23 1.45
N LYS A 74 8.68 -1.68 2.63
CA LYS A 74 9.39 -2.40 3.70
C LYS A 74 8.62 -3.63 4.18
N VAL A 75 7.30 -3.53 4.33
CA VAL A 75 6.45 -4.69 4.70
C VAL A 75 6.50 -5.76 3.59
N TYR A 76 6.41 -5.35 2.32
CA TYR A 76 6.49 -6.28 1.19
C TYR A 76 7.83 -7.02 1.14
N GLN A 77 8.94 -6.30 1.32
CA GLN A 77 10.27 -6.91 1.30
C GLN A 77 10.48 -7.88 2.48
N ALA A 78 9.99 -7.54 3.67
CA ALA A 78 10.09 -8.43 4.83
C ALA A 78 9.39 -9.79 4.61
N LEU A 79 8.24 -9.79 3.91
CA LEU A 79 7.50 -11.01 3.57
C LEU A 79 8.07 -11.79 2.38
N LYS A 80 8.89 -11.17 1.53
CA LYS A 80 9.58 -11.86 0.42
C LYS A 80 10.81 -12.64 0.88
N VAL A 81 11.35 -12.31 2.05
CA VAL A 81 12.58 -12.90 2.61
C VAL A 81 12.25 -13.97 3.68
N SER A 82 10.97 -14.18 3.99
CA SER A 82 10.46 -15.19 4.93
C SER A 82 10.01 -16.48 4.26
#